data_AF-A0A5N7MF09-F1
#
_entry.id   AF-A0A5N7MF09-F1
#
_cell.length_a   1.000
_cell.length_b   1.000
_cell.length_c   1.000
_cell.angle_alpha   90.00
_cell.angle_beta   90.00
_cell.angle_gamma   90.00
#
_symmetry.space_group_name_H-M   'P 1'
#
loop_
_entity.id
_entity.type
_entity.pdbx_description
1 polymer ?
#
loop_
_entity_poly.entity_id
_entity_poly.type
_entity_poly.pdbx_seq_one_letter_code
_entity_poly.pdbx_strand_id
1 'polypeptide(L)'
;MPFSLDRATDLRFDPVALADLGIRFMKLPADLMIEAAEQADGRYAGPELDVRDFASALRRQGIRLIAERVDEGDMVPVLCDLGVPLAQGFVFAGPRPVKPEVAGEPTAPQPFGLEDAPTLLRRAG
;
A
#
# COMPACT_ATOMS: atom_id res chain seq x y z
N MET A 1 1.28 7.22 -13.61
CA MET A 1 1.72 6.01 -12.86
C MET A 1 1.11 6.07 -11.47
N PRO A 2 0.50 5.00 -10.94
CA PRO A 2 -0.04 5.00 -9.58
C PRO A 2 1.09 5.01 -8.54
N PHE A 3 0.90 5.74 -7.44
CA PHE A 3 1.83 5.72 -6.31
C PHE A 3 1.39 4.73 -5.23
N SER A 4 2.36 4.25 -4.45
CA SER A 4 2.12 3.42 -3.27
C SER A 4 2.67 4.08 -2.01
N LEU A 5 1.92 4.01 -0.91
CA LEU A 5 2.44 4.31 0.41
C LEU A 5 3.06 3.03 1.00
N ASP A 6 4.31 3.14 1.45
CA ASP A 6 5.09 2.06 2.04
C ASP A 6 5.61 2.47 3.42
N ARG A 7 5.91 1.48 4.28
CA ARG A 7 6.35 1.67 5.67
C ARG A 7 5.37 2.49 6.53
N ALA A 8 4.07 2.30 6.31
CA ALA A 8 3.07 2.82 7.24
C ALA A 8 3.18 2.08 8.59
N THR A 9 3.16 2.84 9.69
CA THR A 9 3.42 2.33 11.05
C THR A 9 2.20 2.28 11.95
N ASP A 10 1.06 2.79 11.50
CA ASP A 10 -0.24 2.73 12.16
C ASP A 10 -1.35 2.76 11.11
N LEU A 11 -2.63 2.82 11.50
CA LEU A 11 -3.78 2.85 10.58
C LEU A 11 -4.49 4.23 10.58
N ARG A 12 -3.88 5.27 11.17
CA ARG A 12 -4.46 6.61 11.33
C ARG A 12 -4.21 7.42 10.06
N PHE A 13 -5.00 7.15 9.03
CA PHE A 13 -4.91 7.85 7.77
C PHE A 13 -6.27 8.40 7.34
N ASP A 14 -6.22 9.44 6.52
CA ASP A 14 -7.36 9.92 5.75
C ASP A 14 -7.31 9.29 4.34
N PRO A 15 -8.20 8.33 4.02
CA PRO A 15 -8.22 7.69 2.70
C PRO A 15 -8.45 8.69 1.55
N VAL A 16 -9.16 9.80 1.79
CA VAL A 16 -9.46 10.81 0.77
C VAL A 16 -8.19 11.61 0.47
N ALA A 17 -7.51 12.11 1.50
CA ALA A 17 -6.26 12.84 1.34
C ALA A 17 -5.19 12.00 0.62
N LEU A 18 -5.10 10.70 0.94
CA LEU A 18 -4.19 9.79 0.23
C LEU A 18 -4.56 9.63 -1.25
N ALA A 19 -5.85 9.49 -1.56
CA ALA A 19 -6.30 9.36 -2.93
C ALA A 19 -6.02 10.64 -3.76
N ASP A 20 -6.20 11.82 -3.15
CA ASP A 20 -5.88 13.13 -3.75
C ASP A 20 -4.38 13.29 -4.04
N LEU A 21 -3.52 12.69 -3.20
CA LEU A 21 -2.07 12.60 -3.45
C LEU A 21 -1.69 11.59 -4.56
N GLY A 22 -2.66 10.91 -5.18
CA GLY A 22 -2.41 9.93 -6.23
C GLY A 22 -2.00 8.55 -5.72
N ILE A 23 -2.11 8.29 -4.41
CA ILE A 23 -1.88 6.96 -3.83
C ILE A 23 -2.99 6.02 -4.26
N ARG A 24 -2.62 4.84 -4.76
CA ARG A 24 -3.57 3.76 -5.17
C ARG A 24 -3.25 2.43 -4.51
N PHE A 25 -2.15 2.35 -3.78
CA PHE A 25 -1.76 1.19 -2.98
C PHE A 25 -1.25 1.65 -1.62
N MET A 26 -1.56 0.89 -0.59
CA MET A 26 -1.01 1.07 0.75
C MET A 26 -0.48 -0.28 1.23
N LYS A 27 0.75 -0.30 1.74
CA LYS A 27 1.38 -1.49 2.32
C LYS A 27 1.39 -1.35 3.84
N LEU A 28 0.93 -2.39 4.54
CA LEU A 28 0.92 -2.43 6.00
C LEU A 28 1.43 -3.77 6.54
N PRO A 29 2.19 -3.74 7.65
CA PRO A 29 2.53 -4.94 8.41
C PRO A 29 1.31 -5.82 8.70
N ALA A 30 1.39 -7.10 8.40
CA ALA A 30 0.32 -8.04 8.68
C ALA A 30 0.11 -8.25 10.19
N ASP A 31 1.20 -8.37 10.95
CA ASP A 31 1.23 -8.38 12.42
C ASP A 31 0.50 -7.18 13.01
N LEU A 32 0.77 -5.96 12.53
CA LEU A 32 0.07 -4.76 12.99
C LEU A 32 -1.45 -4.86 12.80
N MET A 33 -1.91 -5.32 11.64
CA MET A 33 -3.36 -5.44 11.37
C MET A 33 -4.01 -6.54 12.21
N ILE A 34 -3.31 -7.64 12.45
CA ILE A 34 -3.79 -8.76 13.28
C ILE A 34 -3.87 -8.33 14.75
N GLU A 35 -2.79 -7.73 15.28
CA GLU A 35 -2.77 -7.17 16.65
C GLU A 35 -3.88 -6.14 16.83
N ALA A 36 -4.07 -5.24 15.87
CA ALA A 36 -5.15 -4.26 15.89
C ALA A 36 -6.55 -4.90 15.90
N ALA A 37 -6.73 -6.04 15.25
CA ALA A 37 -8.01 -6.77 15.24
C ALA A 37 -8.31 -7.49 16.56
N GLU A 38 -7.27 -7.89 17.28
CA GLU A 38 -7.38 -8.53 18.60
C GLU A 38 -7.54 -7.51 19.73
N GLN A 39 -6.91 -6.34 19.59
CA GLN A 39 -6.95 -5.25 20.57
C GLN A 39 -8.22 -4.41 20.34
N ALA A 40 -9.27 -4.66 21.13
CA ALA A 40 -10.54 -3.92 21.10
C ALA A 40 -10.46 -2.45 21.58
N ASP A 41 -9.28 -1.83 21.64
CA ASP A 41 -9.06 -0.51 22.20
C ASP A 41 -8.83 0.60 21.16
N GLY A 42 -8.92 0.28 19.87
CA GLY A 42 -8.87 1.26 18.78
C GLY A 42 -7.52 1.96 18.61
N ARG A 43 -6.44 1.48 19.28
CA ARG A 43 -5.13 2.14 19.27
C ARG A 43 -4.51 2.30 17.89
N TYR A 44 -4.86 1.41 16.96
CA TYR A 44 -4.22 1.36 15.65
C TYR A 44 -4.99 2.13 14.58
N ALA A 45 -6.33 2.11 14.60
CA ALA A 45 -7.19 2.77 13.61
C ALA A 45 -7.89 4.05 14.11
N GLY A 46 -7.59 4.48 15.33
CA GLY A 46 -8.25 5.61 15.97
C GLY A 46 -9.67 5.24 16.45
N PRO A 47 -10.32 6.12 17.22
CA PRO A 47 -11.65 5.84 17.76
C PRO A 47 -12.75 5.79 16.68
N GLU A 48 -12.48 6.23 15.45
CA GLU A 48 -13.49 6.44 14.41
C GLU A 48 -13.56 5.30 13.38
N LEU A 49 -12.56 4.43 13.29
CA LEU A 49 -12.51 3.37 12.28
C LEU A 49 -12.05 2.05 12.90
N ASP A 50 -12.83 0.99 12.75
CA ASP A 50 -12.41 -0.36 13.12
C ASP A 50 -11.41 -0.88 12.06
N VAL A 51 -10.39 -1.63 12.48
CA VAL A 51 -9.45 -2.29 11.56
C VAL A 51 -10.16 -3.20 10.54
N ARG A 52 -11.28 -3.81 10.92
CA ARG A 52 -12.13 -4.64 10.05
C ARG A 52 -12.78 -3.84 8.93
N ASP A 53 -12.98 -2.53 9.13
CA ASP A 53 -13.52 -1.62 8.13
C ASP A 53 -12.44 -0.91 7.32
N PHE A 54 -11.19 -0.94 7.78
CA PHE A 54 -10.07 -0.18 7.21
C PHE A 54 -9.83 -0.51 5.73
N ALA A 55 -9.77 -1.80 5.37
CA ALA A 55 -9.60 -2.23 3.98
C ALA A 55 -10.75 -1.73 3.07
N SER A 56 -11.98 -1.76 3.59
CA SER A 56 -13.17 -1.27 2.88
C SER A 56 -13.14 0.25 2.70
N ALA A 57 -12.71 0.99 3.73
CA ALA A 57 -12.57 2.45 3.68
C ALA A 57 -11.56 2.90 2.61
N LEU A 58 -10.39 2.26 2.55
CA LEU A 58 -9.39 2.49 1.51
C LEU A 58 -9.93 2.16 0.11
N ARG A 59 -10.61 1.01 -0.03
CA ARG A 59 -11.16 0.56 -1.31
C ARG A 59 -12.16 1.54 -1.89
N ARG A 60 -13.02 2.16 -1.06
CA ARG A 60 -13.98 3.19 -1.52
C ARG A 60 -13.31 4.40 -2.15
N GLN A 61 -12.07 4.72 -1.75
CA GLN A 61 -11.26 5.79 -2.34
C GLN A 61 -10.35 5.30 -3.47
N GLY A 62 -10.49 4.06 -3.93
CA GLY A 62 -9.66 3.50 -4.99
C GLY A 62 -8.25 3.11 -4.53
N ILE A 63 -8.03 2.94 -3.23
CA ILE A 63 -6.76 2.48 -2.66
C ILE A 63 -6.86 0.98 -2.35
N ARG A 64 -5.93 0.20 -2.88
CA ARG A 64 -5.81 -1.23 -2.55
C ARG A 64 -4.81 -1.45 -1.42
N LEU A 65 -5.28 -2.05 -0.34
CA LEU A 65 -4.44 -2.45 0.77
C LEU A 65 -3.65 -3.71 0.42
N ILE A 66 -2.39 -3.76 0.86
CA ILE A 66 -1.48 -4.89 0.72
C ILE A 66 -0.94 -5.23 2.10
N ALA A 67 -1.19 -6.44 2.59
CA ALA A 67 -0.47 -6.98 3.74
C ALA A 67 0.98 -7.30 3.35
N GLU A 68 1.96 -6.85 4.12
CA GLU A 68 3.37 -7.21 3.97
C GLU A 68 3.90 -7.94 5.20
N ARG A 69 5.03 -8.64 5.04
CA ARG A 69 5.62 -9.53 6.07
C ARG A 69 4.67 -10.65 6.49
N VAL A 70 3.93 -11.22 5.54
CA VAL A 70 3.10 -12.41 5.79
C VAL A 70 4.00 -13.65 5.74
N ASP A 71 4.52 -14.03 6.89
CA ASP A 71 5.56 -15.07 6.99
C ASP A 71 5.02 -16.40 7.50
N GLU A 72 3.84 -16.40 8.13
CA GLU A 72 3.18 -17.58 8.68
C GLU A 72 1.84 -17.87 7.97
N GLY A 73 1.51 -19.16 7.84
CA GLY A 73 0.34 -19.64 7.09
C GLY A 73 -1.00 -19.29 7.73
N ASP A 74 -1.03 -19.22 9.04
CA ASP A 74 -2.20 -18.89 9.86
C ASP A 74 -2.58 -17.40 9.80
N MET A 75 -1.64 -16.52 9.44
CA MET A 75 -1.94 -15.10 9.19
C MET A 75 -2.89 -14.92 7.99
N VAL A 76 -2.82 -15.79 6.98
CA VAL A 76 -3.56 -15.62 5.72
C VAL A 76 -5.08 -15.66 5.93
N PRO A 77 -5.66 -16.66 6.63
CA PRO A 77 -7.08 -16.64 7.00
C PRO A 77 -7.50 -15.37 7.73
N VAL A 78 -6.71 -14.90 8.71
CA VAL A 78 -7.04 -13.69 9.49
C VAL A 78 -7.07 -12.46 8.58
N LEU A 79 -6.10 -12.30 7.67
CA LEU A 79 -6.08 -11.20 6.70
C LEU A 79 -7.27 -11.25 5.73
N CYS A 80 -7.70 -12.45 5.34
CA CYS A 80 -8.92 -12.63 4.54
C CYS A 80 -10.17 -12.18 5.30
N ASP A 81 -10.28 -12.52 6.59
CA ASP A 81 -11.39 -12.09 7.46
C ASP A 81 -11.40 -10.57 7.69
N LEU A 82 -10.23 -9.92 7.66
CA LEU A 82 -10.09 -8.46 7.68
C LEU A 82 -10.36 -7.80 6.32
N GLY A 83 -10.68 -8.59 5.28
CA GLY A 83 -11.01 -8.08 3.95
C GLY A 83 -9.81 -7.52 3.18
N VAL A 84 -8.58 -7.91 3.54
CA VAL A 84 -7.36 -7.45 2.87
C VAL A 84 -7.27 -8.12 1.48
N PRO A 85 -7.22 -7.35 0.38
CA PRO A 85 -7.36 -7.92 -0.97
C PRO A 85 -6.05 -8.46 -1.56
N LEU A 86 -4.89 -8.04 -1.04
CA LEU A 86 -3.56 -8.38 -1.55
C LEU A 86 -2.61 -8.65 -0.38
N ALA A 87 -1.68 -9.59 -0.57
CA ALA A 87 -0.71 -9.95 0.45
C ALA A 87 0.65 -10.33 -0.17
N GLN A 88 1.73 -10.09 0.57
CA GLN A 88 3.08 -10.52 0.23
C GLN A 88 3.86 -10.94 1.48
N GLY A 89 4.75 -11.91 1.32
CA GLY A 89 5.59 -12.42 2.40
C GLY A 89 6.10 -13.82 2.09
N PHE A 90 6.92 -14.35 2.99
CA PHE A 90 7.61 -15.62 2.77
C PHE A 90 6.67 -16.82 2.66
N VAL A 91 5.46 -16.74 3.23
CA VAL A 91 4.44 -17.78 3.10
C VAL A 91 4.04 -18.02 1.64
N PHE A 92 4.10 -17.00 0.80
CA PHE A 92 3.73 -17.08 -0.62
C PHE A 92 4.94 -17.41 -1.49
N ALA A 93 5.99 -16.61 -1.39
CA ALA A 93 7.25 -16.80 -2.08
C ALA A 93 8.33 -15.87 -1.52
N GLY A 94 9.55 -16.37 -1.39
CA GLY A 94 10.72 -15.53 -1.14
C GLY A 94 11.09 -14.66 -2.36
N PRO A 95 11.87 -13.58 -2.16
CA PRO A 95 12.44 -12.81 -3.26
C PRO A 95 13.27 -13.69 -4.20
N ARG A 96 13.00 -13.63 -5.50
CA ARG A 96 13.70 -14.44 -6.52
C ARG A 96 14.42 -13.54 -7.51
N PRO A 97 15.72 -13.77 -7.76
CA PRO A 97 16.43 -13.04 -8.81
C PRO A 97 15.85 -13.37 -10.19
N VAL A 98 15.75 -12.36 -11.05
CA VAL A 98 15.32 -12.55 -12.43
C VAL A 98 16.46 -13.23 -13.19
N LYS A 99 16.17 -14.33 -13.91
CA LYS A 99 17.16 -14.98 -14.77
C LYS A 99 17.58 -14.00 -15.88
N PRO A 100 18.86 -13.95 -16.27
CA PRO A 100 19.36 -13.01 -17.28
C PRO A 100 18.63 -13.14 -18.63
N GLU A 101 18.07 -14.31 -18.94
CA GLU A 101 17.29 -14.57 -20.17
C GLU A 101 15.92 -13.85 -20.21
N VAL A 102 15.40 -13.39 -19.05
CA VAL A 102 14.10 -12.70 -18.92
C VAL A 102 14.29 -11.19 -18.70
N ALA A 103 15.45 -10.78 -18.19
CA ALA A 103 15.84 -9.38 -18.14
C ALA A 103 16.21 -8.98 -19.58
N GLY A 104 15.25 -8.50 -20.36
CA GLY A 104 15.50 -8.01 -21.72
C GLY A 104 16.68 -7.06 -21.78
N GLU A 105 17.23 -6.86 -22.99
CA GLU A 105 18.33 -5.92 -23.22
C GLU A 105 18.04 -4.59 -22.52
N PRO A 106 18.98 -4.06 -21.71
CA PRO A 106 18.77 -2.80 -21.01
C PRO A 106 18.48 -1.71 -22.05
N THR A 107 17.23 -1.28 -22.14
CA THR A 107 16.89 -0.05 -22.84
C THR A 107 17.68 1.06 -22.17
N ALA A 108 18.53 1.74 -22.94
CA ALA A 108 19.32 2.85 -22.44
C ALA A 108 18.39 3.81 -21.66
N PRO A 109 18.78 4.27 -20.45
CA PRO A 109 17.96 5.19 -19.69
C PRO A 109 17.67 6.42 -20.56
N GLN A 110 16.40 6.59 -20.93
CA GLN A 110 15.98 7.82 -21.58
C GLN A 110 16.15 8.94 -20.55
N PRO A 111 16.91 10.01 -20.85
CA PRO A 111 16.97 11.15 -19.96
C PRO A 111 15.54 11.63 -19.72
N PHE A 112 15.14 11.74 -18.46
CA PHE A 112 13.91 12.41 -18.09
C PHE A 112 14.04 13.88 -18.51
N GLY A 113 13.51 14.21 -19.69
CA GLY A 113 13.53 15.56 -20.21
C GLY A 113 12.65 16.45 -19.34
N LEU A 114 13.28 17.37 -18.62
CA LEU A 114 12.60 18.48 -17.94
C LEU A 114 11.97 19.49 -18.92
N GLU A 115 12.06 19.23 -20.24
CA GLU A 115 11.62 20.11 -21.31
C GLU A 115 10.09 20.12 -21.49
N ASP A 116 9.39 19.09 -21.03
CA ASP A 116 7.92 18.95 -21.13
C ASP A 116 7.17 19.23 -19.81
N ALA A 117 7.83 19.84 -18.82
CA ALA A 117 7.09 20.33 -17.65
C ALA A 117 6.18 21.50 -18.10
N PRO A 118 4.83 21.38 -18.02
CA PRO A 118 3.96 22.49 -18.36
C PRO A 118 4.27 23.64 -17.40
N THR A 119 4.79 24.74 -17.95
CA THR A 119 5.05 25.97 -17.21
C THR A 119 3.72 26.56 -16.76
N LEU A 120 3.27 26.18 -15.57
CA LEU A 120 2.14 26.81 -14.88
C LEU A 120 2.67 27.63 -13.70
N LEU A 121 3.32 28.75 -14.01
CA LEU A 121 3.24 29.92 -13.14
C LEU A 121 2.33 30.95 -13.81
N ARG A 122 1.06 30.95 -13.40
CA ARG A 122 0.16 32.08 -13.67
C ARG A 122 0.75 33.33 -13.03
N ARG A 123 0.92 34.37 -13.83
CA ARG A 123 1.04 35.75 -13.35
C ARG A 123 -0.19 36.09 -12.50
N ALA A 124 0.04 36.71 -11.34
CA ALA A 124 -0.96 37.52 -10.67
C ALA A 124 -0.30 38.81 -10.17
N GLY A 125 -0.84 39.91 -10.70
CA GLY A 125 -1.00 41.25 -10.10
C GLY A 125 0.18 41.87 -9.38
#